data_AF-A0A818KN08-F1
#
_entry.id   AF-A0A818KN08-F1
#
_cell.length_a   1.000
_cell.length_b   1.000
_cell.length_c   1.000
_cell.angle_alpha   90.00
_cell.angle_beta   90.00
_cell.angle_gamma   90.00
#
_symmetry.space_group_name_H-M   'P 1'
#
loop_
_entity.id
_entity.type
_entity.pdbx_description
1 polymer ?
#
loop_
_entity_poly.entity_id
_entity_poly.type
_entity_poly.pdbx_seq_one_letter_code
_entity_poly.pdbx_strand_id
1 'polypeptide(L)'
;CKRFIENILPDALYKLQTTKSVFSWSREVQCGIFEMLELFIDLIGTRLRYPPVPIKLLDTLALTFDTTTAFSQKHKHEPLPLRRVYTLKDEFFLRENIGNETFGWLRSLIQRFIAQNGLQNIRLQFEYIDSSNSTKAAMEYNTLLKIFSKCNLCIDAHRFHLIFTRPIRQAIQYLQTQTTSNELKELYETLIDICYKYEIRDEISKLRTLPYSSNVDETLSTFVDSCSETTPLIEVNIEIQKKK
;
A
#
# COMPACT_ATOMS: atom_id res chain seq x y z
N CYS A 1 5.57 17.65 -22.12
CA CYS A 1 4.86 16.68 -21.25
C CYS A 1 5.69 16.18 -20.06
N LYS A 2 6.99 15.83 -20.20
CA LYS A 2 7.83 15.31 -19.08
C LYS A 2 7.76 16.13 -17.79
N ARG A 3 7.96 17.46 -17.88
CA ARG A 3 7.87 18.37 -16.72
C ARG A 3 6.51 18.34 -16.01
N PHE A 4 5.42 18.15 -16.77
CA PHE A 4 4.09 18.06 -16.19
C PHE A 4 3.95 16.75 -15.40
N ILE A 5 4.27 15.62 -16.03
CA ILE A 5 4.15 14.29 -15.44
C ILE A 5 5.06 14.11 -14.22
N GLU A 6 6.29 14.64 -14.26
CA GLU A 6 7.28 14.42 -13.21
C GLU A 6 7.27 15.45 -12.08
N ASN A 7 6.61 16.60 -12.25
CA ASN A 7 6.63 17.66 -11.24
C ASN A 7 5.23 18.23 -10.99
N ILE A 8 4.58 18.77 -12.02
CA ILE A 8 3.32 19.52 -11.83
C ILE A 8 2.18 18.61 -11.37
N LEU A 9 2.05 17.42 -11.96
CA LEU A 9 0.99 16.47 -11.61
C LEU A 9 1.17 15.94 -10.17
N PRO A 10 2.36 15.42 -9.76
CA PRO A 10 2.63 15.08 -8.36
C PRO A 10 2.31 16.20 -7.38
N ASP A 11 2.79 17.42 -7.65
CA ASP A 11 2.58 18.57 -6.76
C ASP A 11 1.11 18.95 -6.62
N ALA A 12 0.35 18.87 -7.73
CA ALA A 12 -1.07 19.14 -7.72
C ALA A 12 -1.84 18.09 -6.92
N LEU A 13 -1.60 16.81 -7.17
CA LEU A 13 -2.23 15.71 -6.43
C LEU A 13 -1.84 15.73 -4.96
N TYR A 14 -0.61 16.11 -4.63
CA TYR A 14 -0.17 16.28 -3.25
C TYR A 14 -1.02 17.33 -2.53
N LYS A 15 -1.17 18.52 -3.11
CA LYS A 15 -1.97 19.61 -2.51
C LYS A 15 -3.44 19.23 -2.36
N LEU A 16 -4.01 18.58 -3.37
CA LEU A 16 -5.41 18.15 -3.35
C LEU A 16 -5.70 17.10 -2.27
N GLN A 17 -4.72 16.27 -1.91
CA GLN A 17 -4.93 15.17 -0.97
C GLN A 17 -4.53 15.50 0.47
N THR A 18 -3.55 16.39 0.66
CA THR A 18 -2.95 16.64 2.00
C THR A 18 -3.45 17.90 2.68
N THR A 19 -4.00 18.87 1.93
CA THR A 19 -4.40 20.16 2.50
C THR A 19 -5.62 20.00 3.41
N LYS A 20 -5.62 20.63 4.60
CA LYS A 20 -6.76 20.60 5.52
C LYS A 20 -8.03 21.23 4.95
N SER A 21 -7.92 22.07 3.92
CA SER A 21 -9.07 22.62 3.18
C SER A 21 -9.96 21.56 2.55
N VAL A 22 -9.46 20.33 2.34
CA VAL A 22 -10.27 19.20 1.86
C VAL A 22 -11.52 19.01 2.72
N PHE A 23 -11.47 19.25 4.02
CA PHE A 23 -12.65 19.05 4.88
C PHE A 23 -13.81 20.01 4.59
N SER A 24 -13.53 21.19 4.03
CA SER A 24 -14.53 22.23 3.73
C SER A 24 -14.95 22.29 2.27
N TRP A 25 -14.30 21.57 1.37
CA TRP A 25 -14.68 21.56 -0.04
C TRP A 25 -16.04 20.88 -0.28
N SER A 26 -16.79 21.41 -1.25
CA SER A 26 -18.10 20.89 -1.64
C SER A 26 -17.99 19.47 -2.18
N ARG A 27 -19.10 18.73 -2.14
CA ARG A 27 -19.16 17.35 -2.66
C ARG A 27 -18.73 17.25 -4.12
N GLU A 28 -19.10 18.24 -4.92
CA GLU A 28 -18.71 18.33 -6.33
C GLU A 28 -17.19 18.37 -6.51
N VAL A 29 -16.49 19.20 -5.72
CA VAL A 29 -15.03 19.27 -5.74
C VAL A 29 -14.41 17.94 -5.30
N GLN A 30 -14.95 17.29 -4.26
CA GLN A 30 -14.47 15.96 -3.86
C GLN A 30 -14.60 14.93 -4.98
N CYS A 31 -15.75 14.91 -5.66
CA CYS A 31 -16.00 14.02 -6.78
C CYS A 31 -15.04 14.28 -7.94
N GLY A 32 -14.77 15.55 -8.26
CA GLY A 32 -13.79 15.92 -9.30
C GLY A 32 -12.37 15.50 -8.93
N ILE A 33 -11.97 15.64 -7.66
CA ILE A 33 -10.67 15.14 -7.18
C ILE A 33 -10.59 13.63 -7.34
N PHE A 34 -11.64 12.92 -6.94
CA PHE A 34 -11.69 11.48 -7.08
C PHE A 34 -11.54 11.03 -8.53
N GLU A 35 -12.24 11.67 -9.47
CA GLU A 35 -12.13 11.36 -10.90
C GLU A 35 -10.72 11.65 -11.44
N MET A 36 -10.07 12.72 -10.97
CA MET A 36 -8.66 12.96 -11.29
C MET A 36 -7.74 11.85 -10.77
N LEU A 37 -8.02 11.32 -9.58
CA LEU A 37 -7.26 10.17 -9.02
C LEU A 37 -7.52 8.89 -9.81
N GLU A 38 -8.74 8.66 -10.30
CA GLU A 38 -9.05 7.52 -11.18
C GLU A 38 -8.26 7.60 -12.49
N LEU A 39 -8.23 8.76 -13.14
CA LEU A 39 -7.44 8.98 -14.34
C LEU A 39 -5.93 8.84 -14.09
N PHE A 40 -5.47 9.29 -12.93
CA PHE A 40 -4.09 9.10 -12.50
C PHE A 40 -3.76 7.60 -12.36
N ILE A 41 -4.64 6.80 -11.77
CA ILE A 41 -4.47 5.35 -11.66
C ILE A 41 -4.39 4.70 -13.05
N ASP A 42 -5.22 5.14 -14.01
CA ASP A 42 -5.17 4.66 -15.40
C ASP A 42 -3.81 4.90 -16.05
N LEU A 43 -3.28 6.11 -15.83
CA LEU A 43 -1.97 6.51 -16.32
C LEU A 43 -0.88 5.60 -15.71
N ILE A 44 -0.92 5.34 -14.40
CA ILE A 44 0.05 4.47 -13.73
C ILE A 44 -0.05 3.03 -14.21
N GLY A 45 -1.27 2.48 -14.28
CA GLY A 45 -1.51 1.11 -14.74
C GLY A 45 -0.98 0.87 -16.16
N THR A 46 -1.05 1.89 -17.01
CA THR A 46 -0.45 1.86 -18.35
C THR A 46 1.06 2.01 -18.30
N ARG A 47 1.58 2.97 -17.52
CA ARG A 47 3.01 3.28 -17.45
C ARG A 47 3.84 2.15 -16.84
N LEU A 48 3.30 1.41 -15.88
CA LEU A 48 3.98 0.29 -15.21
C LEU A 48 4.26 -0.91 -16.10
N ARG A 49 3.78 -0.94 -17.35
CA ARG A 49 4.08 -2.00 -18.31
C ARG A 49 5.46 -1.87 -18.95
N TYR A 50 6.10 -0.71 -18.78
CA TYR A 50 7.34 -0.36 -19.47
C TYR A 50 8.45 -0.04 -18.45
N PRO A 51 9.65 -0.63 -18.55
CA PRO A 51 10.80 -0.14 -17.81
C PRO A 51 11.27 1.22 -18.39
N PRO A 52 11.99 2.05 -17.61
CA PRO A 52 12.35 1.86 -16.20
C PRO A 52 11.18 2.12 -15.24
N VAL A 53 11.34 1.77 -13.97
CA VAL A 53 10.34 2.03 -12.91
C VAL A 53 10.08 3.54 -12.79
N PRO A 54 8.82 4.00 -12.86
CA PRO A 54 8.48 5.41 -12.80
C PRO A 54 8.43 5.93 -11.35
N ILE A 55 9.60 6.07 -10.70
CA ILE A 55 9.76 6.39 -9.27
C ILE A 55 8.79 7.49 -8.78
N LYS A 56 8.90 8.72 -9.31
CA LYS A 56 8.06 9.86 -8.86
C LYS A 56 6.55 9.62 -8.96
N LEU A 57 6.14 8.88 -9.98
CA LEU A 57 4.75 8.54 -10.20
C LEU A 57 4.27 7.48 -9.20
N LEU A 58 5.13 6.54 -8.83
CA LEU A 58 4.83 5.56 -7.77
C LEU A 58 4.85 6.19 -6.37
N ASP A 59 5.69 7.19 -6.11
CA ASP A 59 5.60 7.98 -4.86
C ASP A 59 4.25 8.69 -4.75
N THR A 60 3.77 9.25 -5.87
CA THR A 60 2.44 9.88 -5.94
C THR A 60 1.32 8.85 -5.79
N LEU A 61 1.51 7.63 -6.29
CA LEU A 61 0.57 6.53 -6.07
C LEU A 61 0.55 6.10 -4.59
N ALA A 62 1.71 6.00 -3.94
CA ALA A 62 1.79 5.69 -2.51
C ALA A 62 1.03 6.74 -1.67
N LEU A 63 1.16 8.03 -2.02
CA LEU A 63 0.35 9.09 -1.40
C LEU A 63 -1.15 8.91 -1.66
N THR A 64 -1.51 8.57 -2.90
CA THR A 64 -2.91 8.34 -3.28
C THR A 64 -3.54 7.18 -2.52
N PHE A 65 -2.73 6.18 -2.17
CA PHE A 65 -3.14 5.03 -1.40
C PHE A 65 -2.97 5.21 0.12
N ASP A 66 -2.48 6.36 0.58
CA ASP A 66 -2.23 6.61 1.99
C ASP A 66 -3.53 6.89 2.75
N THR A 67 -3.81 6.05 3.75
CA THR A 67 -5.00 6.15 4.60
C THR A 67 -4.96 7.40 5.50
N THR A 68 -3.80 8.00 5.70
CA THR A 68 -3.58 9.15 6.59
C THR A 68 -3.77 10.51 5.92
N THR A 69 -3.94 10.56 4.59
CA THR A 69 -4.16 11.85 3.90
C THR A 69 -5.46 12.52 4.34
N ALA A 70 -5.52 13.86 4.26
CA ALA A 70 -6.73 14.61 4.60
C ALA A 70 -7.93 14.15 3.76
N PHE A 71 -7.70 13.80 2.49
CA PHE A 71 -8.72 13.25 1.60
C PHE A 71 -9.20 11.86 2.03
N SER A 72 -8.30 10.92 2.31
CA SER A 72 -8.67 9.60 2.84
C SER A 72 -9.43 9.70 4.15
N GLN A 73 -8.99 10.58 5.06
CA GLN A 73 -9.64 10.81 6.35
C GLN A 73 -11.02 11.47 6.22
N LYS A 74 -11.22 12.38 5.26
CA LYS A 74 -12.53 12.95 4.95
C LYS A 74 -13.54 11.88 4.51
N HIS A 75 -13.08 10.86 3.78
CA HIS A 75 -13.92 9.81 3.20
C HIS A 75 -13.82 8.46 3.93
N LYS A 76 -13.25 8.42 5.14
CA LYS A 76 -12.97 7.17 5.87
C LYS A 76 -14.20 6.33 6.22
N HIS A 77 -15.36 6.95 6.38
CA HIS A 77 -16.63 6.28 6.68
C HIS A 77 -17.54 6.13 5.46
N GLU A 78 -17.12 6.61 4.28
CA GLU A 78 -17.96 6.53 3.11
C GLU A 78 -17.98 5.12 2.53
N PRO A 79 -19.17 4.59 2.18
CA PRO A 79 -19.26 3.28 1.55
C PRO A 79 -18.59 3.27 0.18
N LEU A 80 -18.39 2.07 -0.36
CA LEU A 80 -17.91 1.89 -1.72
C LEU A 80 -18.90 2.57 -2.70
N PRO A 81 -18.44 3.44 -3.63
CA PRO A 81 -19.34 4.11 -4.55
C PRO A 81 -20.02 3.12 -5.51
N LEU A 82 -21.36 3.07 -5.48
CA LEU A 82 -22.19 2.12 -6.25
C LEU A 82 -21.91 2.09 -7.76
N ARG A 83 -21.56 3.23 -8.38
CA ARG A 83 -21.27 3.33 -9.82
C ARG A 83 -19.78 3.15 -10.16
N ARG A 84 -18.93 2.88 -9.17
CA ARG A 84 -17.47 2.75 -9.32
C ARG A 84 -16.98 1.46 -8.67
N VAL A 85 -17.79 0.41 -8.80
CA VAL A 85 -17.42 -0.97 -8.49
C VAL A 85 -16.75 -1.53 -9.74
N TYR A 86 -15.43 -1.66 -9.67
CA TYR A 86 -14.67 -2.29 -10.73
C TYR A 86 -14.81 -3.80 -10.52
N THR A 87 -15.49 -4.49 -11.44
CA THR A 87 -15.59 -5.96 -11.42
C THR A 87 -14.19 -6.54 -11.46
N LEU A 88 -13.75 -7.09 -10.34
CA LEU A 88 -12.42 -7.67 -10.19
C LEU A 88 -12.42 -9.07 -10.82
N LYS A 89 -11.30 -9.46 -11.42
CA LYS A 89 -10.97 -10.89 -11.54
C LYS A 89 -10.50 -11.46 -10.19
N ASP A 90 -10.01 -10.58 -9.31
CA ASP A 90 -9.45 -10.89 -7.99
C ASP A 90 -10.19 -10.09 -6.88
N GLU A 91 -11.48 -10.37 -6.66
CA GLU A 91 -12.30 -9.70 -5.63
C GLU A 91 -11.70 -9.79 -4.21
N PHE A 92 -10.78 -10.72 -4.01
CA PHE A 92 -10.28 -11.14 -2.71
C PHE A 92 -9.00 -10.44 -2.24
N PHE A 93 -8.40 -9.50 -2.99
CA PHE A 93 -7.16 -8.83 -2.53
C PHE A 93 -7.41 -7.77 -1.45
N LEU A 94 -8.63 -7.22 -1.38
CA LEU A 94 -9.01 -6.26 -0.36
C LEU A 94 -9.52 -6.96 0.89
N ARG A 95 -9.16 -6.42 2.06
CA ARG A 95 -9.65 -6.88 3.36
C ARG A 95 -11.15 -6.63 3.47
N GLU A 96 -11.92 -7.50 4.09
CA GLU A 96 -13.31 -7.18 4.43
C GLU A 96 -13.40 -5.97 5.39
N ASN A 97 -14.50 -5.21 5.35
CA ASN A 97 -14.66 -4.08 6.26
C ASN A 97 -14.89 -4.60 7.69
N ILE A 98 -13.93 -4.36 8.58
CA ILE A 98 -14.05 -4.67 10.00
C ILE A 98 -14.29 -3.33 10.72
N GLY A 99 -15.54 -3.04 11.02
CA GLY A 99 -15.96 -1.81 11.74
C GLY A 99 -16.48 -0.69 10.87
N ASN A 100 -16.45 0.54 11.40
CA ASN A 100 -17.09 1.72 10.80
C ASN A 100 -16.21 2.47 9.78
N GLU A 101 -14.91 2.18 9.72
CA GLU A 101 -13.98 2.81 8.78
C GLU A 101 -13.86 1.96 7.53
N THR A 102 -14.70 2.28 6.55
CA THR A 102 -14.83 1.53 5.30
C THR A 102 -13.86 2.00 4.22
N PHE A 103 -13.32 3.22 4.30
CA PHE A 103 -12.43 3.81 3.30
C PHE A 103 -12.92 3.59 1.85
N GLY A 104 -14.24 3.65 1.61
CA GLY A 104 -14.84 3.15 0.37
C GLY A 104 -14.29 3.79 -0.91
N TRP A 105 -13.98 5.09 -0.86
CA TRP A 105 -13.37 5.81 -1.98
C TRP A 105 -11.96 5.28 -2.27
N LEU A 106 -11.10 5.23 -1.25
CA LEU A 106 -9.75 4.69 -1.37
C LEU A 106 -9.75 3.24 -1.87
N ARG A 107 -10.65 2.40 -1.33
CA ARG A 107 -10.82 1.02 -1.79
C ARG A 107 -11.20 0.96 -3.26
N SER A 108 -12.13 1.80 -3.73
CA SER A 108 -12.50 1.87 -5.14
C SER A 108 -11.31 2.23 -6.04
N LEU A 109 -10.45 3.16 -5.60
CA LEU A 109 -9.18 3.48 -6.29
C LEU A 109 -8.25 2.25 -6.37
N ILE A 110 -8.05 1.54 -5.26
CA ILE A 110 -7.24 0.32 -5.24
C ILE A 110 -7.85 -0.76 -6.14
N GLN A 111 -9.18 -0.95 -6.13
CA GLN A 111 -9.87 -1.88 -7.04
C GLN A 111 -9.62 -1.54 -8.50
N ARG A 112 -9.70 -0.25 -8.87
CA ARG A 112 -9.41 0.22 -10.23
C ARG A 112 -7.97 -0.12 -10.63
N PHE A 113 -7.01 0.10 -9.74
CA PHE A 113 -5.61 -0.25 -9.98
C PHE A 113 -5.42 -1.76 -10.20
N ILE A 114 -6.07 -2.59 -9.38
CA ILE A 114 -6.03 -4.05 -9.51
C ILE A 114 -6.67 -4.49 -10.83
N ALA A 115 -7.83 -3.94 -11.19
CA ALA A 115 -8.53 -4.24 -12.43
C ALA A 115 -7.69 -3.97 -13.70
N GLN A 116 -6.68 -3.11 -13.60
CA GLN A 116 -5.74 -2.82 -14.67
C GLN A 116 -4.45 -3.67 -14.65
N ASN A 117 -4.46 -4.76 -13.89
CA ASN A 117 -3.29 -5.60 -13.63
C ASN A 117 -2.16 -4.84 -12.91
N GLY A 118 -2.48 -3.81 -12.14
CA GLY A 118 -1.50 -2.98 -11.44
C GLY A 118 -0.57 -3.79 -10.54
N LEU A 119 -1.12 -4.73 -9.76
CA LEU A 119 -0.32 -5.61 -8.88
C LEU A 119 0.64 -6.50 -9.67
N GLN A 120 0.15 -7.11 -10.75
CA GLN A 120 0.95 -7.97 -11.61
C GLN A 120 2.05 -7.16 -12.32
N ASN A 121 1.75 -5.93 -12.76
CA ASN A 121 2.74 -5.04 -13.36
C ASN A 121 3.81 -4.62 -12.34
N ILE A 122 3.42 -4.27 -11.10
CA ILE A 122 4.38 -4.02 -10.00
C ILE A 122 5.26 -5.25 -9.80
N ARG A 123 4.69 -6.45 -9.69
CA ARG A 123 5.44 -7.70 -9.51
C ARG A 123 6.47 -7.91 -10.61
N LEU A 124 6.08 -7.69 -11.87
CA LEU A 124 7.00 -7.82 -13.02
C LEU A 124 8.12 -6.78 -12.99
N GLN A 125 7.90 -5.57 -12.47
CA GLN A 125 8.97 -4.57 -12.38
C GLN A 125 10.14 -5.05 -11.52
N PHE A 126 9.91 -5.84 -10.47
CA PHE A 126 11.00 -6.43 -9.67
C PHE A 126 11.92 -7.35 -10.48
N GLU A 127 11.42 -7.97 -11.56
CA GLU A 127 12.22 -8.84 -12.44
C GLU A 127 13.17 -8.04 -13.33
N TYR A 128 12.90 -6.74 -13.55
CA TYR A 128 13.69 -5.84 -14.40
C TYR A 128 14.65 -4.93 -13.62
N ILE A 129 14.66 -4.98 -12.29
CA ILE A 129 15.56 -4.15 -11.48
C ILE A 129 17.00 -4.58 -11.73
N ASP A 130 17.77 -3.67 -12.30
CA ASP A 130 19.19 -3.88 -12.55
C ASP A 130 20.00 -3.65 -11.27
N SER A 131 20.62 -4.73 -10.78
CA SER A 131 21.45 -4.70 -9.57
C SER A 131 22.83 -4.07 -9.78
N SER A 132 23.16 -3.63 -11.00
CA SER A 132 24.45 -2.97 -11.32
C SER A 132 24.61 -1.60 -10.64
N ASN A 133 23.51 -0.86 -10.48
CA ASN A 133 23.49 0.46 -9.84
C ASN A 133 22.80 0.37 -8.48
N SER A 134 23.60 0.31 -7.42
CA SER A 134 23.07 0.03 -6.10
C SER A 134 22.10 1.10 -5.57
N THR A 135 22.38 2.38 -5.84
CA THR A 135 21.51 3.47 -5.40
C THR A 135 20.18 3.45 -6.14
N LYS A 136 20.21 3.29 -7.46
CA LYS A 136 18.99 3.28 -8.28
C LYS A 136 18.12 2.05 -7.97
N ALA A 137 18.73 0.88 -7.86
CA ALA A 137 18.00 -0.34 -7.54
C ALA A 137 17.32 -0.25 -6.18
N ALA A 138 18.00 0.29 -5.16
CA ALA A 138 17.42 0.51 -3.84
C ALA A 138 16.18 1.42 -3.89
N MET A 139 16.24 2.52 -4.66
CA MET A 139 15.09 3.39 -4.87
C MET A 139 13.95 2.65 -5.57
N GLU A 140 14.21 1.89 -6.63
CA GLU A 140 13.19 1.14 -7.36
C GLU A 140 12.48 0.10 -6.46
N TYR A 141 13.24 -0.67 -5.66
CA TYR A 141 12.68 -1.56 -4.65
C TYR A 141 11.81 -0.81 -3.65
N ASN A 142 12.32 0.31 -3.11
CA ASN A 142 11.63 1.09 -2.09
C ASN A 142 10.30 1.62 -2.62
N THR A 143 10.28 2.27 -3.79
CA THR A 143 9.06 2.90 -4.30
C THR A 143 7.98 1.89 -4.69
N LEU A 144 8.36 0.72 -5.21
CA LEU A 144 7.41 -0.35 -5.53
C LEU A 144 6.75 -0.92 -4.26
N LEU A 145 7.49 -1.03 -3.16
CA LEU A 145 7.02 -1.58 -1.90
C LEU A 145 6.25 -0.56 -1.05
N LYS A 146 6.71 0.69 -1.01
CA LYS A 146 6.16 1.79 -0.18
C LYS A 146 4.66 2.01 -0.38
N ILE A 147 4.13 1.72 -1.57
CA ILE A 147 2.69 1.79 -1.85
C ILE A 147 1.89 0.95 -0.85
N PHE A 148 2.35 -0.27 -0.58
CA PHE A 148 1.65 -1.22 0.28
C PHE A 148 1.80 -0.90 1.77
N SER A 149 2.85 -0.18 2.14
CA SER A 149 3.02 0.30 3.51
C SER A 149 1.96 1.36 3.86
N LYS A 150 1.46 2.09 2.86
CA LYS A 150 0.49 3.18 3.00
C LYS A 150 -0.99 2.74 2.99
N CYS A 151 -1.31 1.59 2.40
CA CYS A 151 -2.68 1.07 2.29
C CYS A 151 -2.94 -0.24 3.03
N ASN A 152 -2.13 -0.58 4.04
CA ASN A 152 -2.23 -1.84 4.79
C ASN A 152 -3.61 -2.10 5.42
N LEU A 153 -4.35 -1.04 5.80
CA LEU A 153 -5.70 -1.17 6.36
C LEU A 153 -6.73 -1.67 5.33
N CYS A 154 -6.48 -1.47 4.03
CA CYS A 154 -7.38 -1.85 2.96
C CYS A 154 -7.06 -3.22 2.35
N ILE A 155 -5.86 -3.76 2.60
CA ILE A 155 -5.34 -4.97 1.94
C ILE A 155 -5.40 -6.16 2.89
N ASP A 156 -5.74 -7.33 2.34
CA ASP A 156 -5.68 -8.59 3.06
C ASP A 156 -4.24 -9.13 3.13
N ALA A 157 -3.79 -9.49 4.34
CA ALA A 157 -2.40 -9.88 4.58
C ALA A 157 -2.03 -11.20 3.91
N HIS A 158 -2.91 -12.20 3.98
CA HIS A 158 -2.67 -13.49 3.35
C HIS A 158 -2.54 -13.34 1.83
N ARG A 159 -3.37 -12.48 1.22
CA ARG A 159 -3.34 -12.22 -0.22
C ARG A 159 -2.12 -11.42 -0.65
N PHE A 160 -1.70 -10.48 0.20
CA PHE A 160 -0.45 -9.77 0.01
C PHE A 160 0.74 -10.75 -0.04
N HIS A 161 0.79 -11.75 0.86
CA HIS A 161 1.85 -12.77 0.87
C HIS A 161 1.93 -13.55 -0.45
N LEU A 162 0.78 -14.02 -0.96
CA LEU A 162 0.73 -14.82 -2.18
C LEU A 162 1.39 -14.13 -3.38
N ILE A 163 1.35 -12.80 -3.45
CA ILE A 163 1.88 -12.02 -4.57
C ILE A 163 3.28 -11.47 -4.26
N PHE A 164 3.51 -10.96 -3.05
CA PHE A 164 4.67 -10.12 -2.73
C PHE A 164 5.75 -10.77 -1.87
N THR A 165 5.56 -11.98 -1.34
CA THR A 165 6.61 -12.67 -0.56
C THR A 165 7.90 -12.86 -1.35
N ARG A 166 7.83 -13.23 -2.64
CA ARG A 166 9.02 -13.37 -3.49
C ARG A 166 9.72 -12.02 -3.74
N PRO A 167 9.02 -10.96 -4.20
CA PRO A 167 9.60 -9.61 -4.30
C PRO A 167 10.25 -9.11 -3.01
N ILE A 168 9.63 -9.34 -1.86
CA ILE A 168 10.19 -8.94 -0.55
C ILE A 168 11.50 -9.67 -0.27
N ARG A 169 11.54 -10.99 -0.51
CA ARG A 169 12.79 -11.77 -0.36
C ARG A 169 13.89 -11.27 -1.30
N GLN A 170 13.56 -10.89 -2.53
CA GLN A 170 14.52 -10.30 -3.47
C GLN A 170 15.08 -8.97 -2.93
N ALA A 171 14.23 -8.10 -2.39
CA ALA A 171 14.66 -6.84 -1.81
C ALA A 171 15.53 -7.03 -0.54
N ILE A 172 15.23 -8.03 0.28
CA ILE A 172 16.04 -8.38 1.47
C ILE A 172 17.40 -8.95 1.06
N GLN A 173 17.43 -9.88 0.11
CA GLN A 173 18.68 -10.41 -0.45
C GLN A 173 19.53 -9.30 -1.05
N TYR A 174 18.90 -8.37 -1.75
CA TYR A 174 19.54 -7.19 -2.27
C TYR A 174 20.19 -6.38 -1.14
N LEU A 175 19.46 -6.02 -0.08
CA LEU A 175 20.03 -5.32 1.09
C LEU A 175 21.21 -6.05 1.74
N GLN A 176 21.18 -7.39 1.82
CA GLN A 176 22.25 -8.19 2.39
C GLN A 176 23.55 -8.14 1.57
N THR A 177 23.45 -7.93 0.26
CA THR A 177 24.61 -7.91 -0.66
C THR A 177 25.30 -6.56 -0.76
N GLN A 178 24.64 -5.48 -0.31
CA GLN A 178 25.13 -4.12 -0.51
C GLN A 178 25.84 -3.55 0.72
N THR A 179 26.76 -2.62 0.50
CA THR A 179 27.40 -1.83 1.56
C THR A 179 26.46 -0.76 2.09
N THR A 180 26.45 -0.56 3.41
CA THR A 180 25.57 0.38 4.12
C THR A 180 25.54 1.79 3.50
N SER A 181 24.36 2.27 3.12
CA SER A 181 24.12 3.65 2.66
C SER A 181 22.76 4.18 3.17
N ASN A 182 22.54 5.49 3.06
CA ASN A 182 21.29 6.13 3.48
C ASN A 182 20.08 5.67 2.66
N GLU A 183 20.24 5.43 1.35
CA GLU A 183 19.17 4.96 0.48
C GLU A 183 18.74 3.52 0.82
N LEU A 184 19.70 2.69 1.24
CA LEU A 184 19.42 1.34 1.74
C LEU A 184 18.73 1.37 3.10
N LYS A 185 18.94 2.43 3.90
CA LYS A 185 18.23 2.64 5.16
C LYS A 185 16.74 2.92 4.94
N GLU A 186 16.38 3.76 3.96
CA GLU A 186 14.95 3.99 3.65
C GLU A 186 14.27 2.70 3.17
N LEU A 187 14.94 1.93 2.29
CA LEU A 187 14.44 0.62 1.86
C LEU A 187 14.27 -0.34 3.05
N TYR A 188 15.23 -0.37 3.98
CA TYR A 188 15.15 -1.17 5.19
C TYR A 188 13.95 -0.79 6.07
N GLU A 189 13.74 0.51 6.31
CA GLU A 189 12.60 1.01 7.09
C GLU A 189 11.26 0.63 6.44
N THR A 190 11.13 0.79 5.12
CA THR A 190 9.94 0.37 4.37
C THR A 190 9.72 -1.14 4.43
N LEU A 191 10.78 -1.94 4.30
CA LEU A 191 10.68 -3.40 4.38
C LEU A 191 10.24 -3.88 5.76
N ILE A 192 10.80 -3.28 6.82
CA ILE A 192 10.39 -3.57 8.18
C ILE A 192 8.92 -3.22 8.41
N ASP A 193 8.51 -2.01 8.02
CA ASP A 193 7.12 -1.55 8.18
C ASP A 193 6.13 -2.49 7.48
N ILE A 194 6.43 -2.91 6.25
CA ILE A 194 5.63 -3.87 5.48
C ILE A 194 5.63 -5.24 6.17
N CYS A 195 6.78 -5.76 6.58
CA CYS A 195 6.85 -7.07 7.21
C CYS A 195 6.06 -7.11 8.51
N TYR A 196 6.04 -6.03 9.30
CA TYR A 196 5.17 -5.92 10.48
C TYR A 196 3.69 -5.81 10.10
N LYS A 197 3.33 -4.86 9.23
CA LYS A 197 1.93 -4.60 8.84
C LYS A 197 1.24 -5.79 8.19
N TYR A 198 2.02 -6.63 7.52
CA TYR A 198 1.53 -7.84 6.87
C TYR A 198 1.96 -9.12 7.60
N GLU A 199 2.56 -9.06 8.79
CA GLU A 199 2.89 -10.24 9.61
C GLU A 199 3.83 -11.28 8.94
N ILE A 200 4.82 -10.82 8.17
CA ILE A 200 5.82 -11.69 7.51
C ILE A 200 6.96 -12.01 8.49
N ARG A 201 6.66 -12.83 9.50
CA ARG A 201 7.55 -13.07 10.66
C ARG A 201 8.94 -13.58 10.29
N ASP A 202 9.03 -14.52 9.35
CA ASP A 202 10.30 -15.13 8.94
C ASP A 202 11.29 -14.11 8.36
N GLU A 203 10.78 -13.08 7.69
CA GLU A 203 11.61 -12.06 7.06
C GLU A 203 12.01 -10.95 8.05
N ILE A 204 11.20 -10.69 9.08
CA ILE A 204 11.55 -9.77 10.19
C ILE A 204 12.84 -10.23 10.88
N SER A 205 12.96 -11.53 11.17
CA SER A 205 14.16 -12.09 11.81
C SER A 205 15.42 -11.85 10.97
N LYS A 206 15.32 -11.95 9.63
CA LYS A 206 16.45 -11.69 8.73
C LYS A 206 16.79 -10.21 8.66
N LEU A 207 15.80 -9.33 8.63
CA LEU A 207 16.01 -7.88 8.63
C LEU A 207 16.72 -7.42 9.91
N ARG A 208 16.36 -7.94 11.08
CA ARG A 208 16.98 -7.56 12.36
C ARG A 208 18.48 -7.86 12.46
N THR A 209 18.99 -8.82 11.69
CA THR A 209 20.44 -9.11 11.62
C THR A 209 21.25 -8.07 10.85
N LEU A 210 20.59 -7.15 10.14
CA LEU A 210 21.26 -6.12 9.35
C LEU A 210 21.70 -4.93 10.21
N PRO A 211 22.75 -4.19 9.80
CA PRO A 211 23.34 -3.11 10.58
C PRO A 211 22.46 -1.86 10.76
N TYR A 212 21.21 -1.89 10.28
CA TYR A 212 20.27 -0.75 10.31
C TYR A 212 19.32 -0.76 11.52
N SER A 213 19.42 -1.76 12.41
CA SER A 213 18.40 -2.10 13.43
C SER A 213 18.31 -1.18 14.65
N SER A 214 19.10 -0.11 14.76
CA SER A 214 19.34 0.53 16.06
C SER A 214 18.27 1.46 16.63
N ASN A 215 17.12 1.74 15.97
CA ASN A 215 16.09 2.66 16.51
C ASN A 215 14.62 2.40 16.09
N VAL A 216 14.35 1.47 15.18
CA VAL A 216 13.01 1.31 14.56
C VAL A 216 12.12 0.32 15.34
N ASP A 217 12.71 -0.61 16.09
CA ASP A 217 11.98 -1.69 16.78
C ASP A 217 11.19 -1.21 18.03
N GLU A 218 11.63 -0.15 18.73
CA GLU A 218 10.89 0.40 19.90
C GLU A 218 9.58 1.12 19.52
N THR A 219 9.51 1.70 18.31
CA THR A 219 8.33 2.47 17.87
C THR A 219 7.30 1.62 17.14
N LEU A 220 7.68 0.51 16.49
CA LEU A 220 6.74 -0.36 15.77
C LEU A 220 6.14 -1.48 16.64
N SER A 221 6.85 -1.93 17.69
CA SER A 221 6.33 -2.91 18.65
C SER A 221 5.11 -2.39 19.42
N THR A 222 5.08 -1.10 19.76
CA THR A 222 3.96 -0.47 20.47
C THR A 222 2.67 -0.34 19.64
N PHE A 223 2.76 -0.34 18.30
CA PHE A 223 1.57 -0.29 17.44
C PHE A 223 0.87 -1.65 17.30
N VAL A 224 1.62 -2.76 17.36
CA VAL A 224 1.06 -4.12 17.20
C VAL A 224 0.19 -4.51 18.39
N ASP A 225 0.60 -4.15 19.61
CA ASP A 225 -0.16 -4.47 20.84
C ASP A 225 -1.51 -3.74 20.91
N SER A 226 -1.69 -2.65 20.16
CA SER A 226 -2.96 -1.92 20.08
C SER A 226 -3.99 -2.54 19.12
N CYS A 227 -3.58 -3.49 18.27
CA CYS A 227 -4.45 -4.13 17.27
C CYS A 227 -4.82 -5.59 17.61
N SER A 228 -4.31 -6.15 18.72
CA SER A 228 -4.56 -7.54 19.12
C SER A 228 -5.64 -7.73 20.20
N GLU A 229 -6.23 -6.67 20.76
CA GLU A 229 -7.30 -6.83 21.75
C GLU A 229 -8.69 -6.73 21.10
N THR A 230 -9.23 -7.91 20.75
CA THR A 230 -10.58 -8.41 21.07
C THR A 230 -11.09 -9.37 20.00
N THR A 231 -10.70 -10.65 20.12
CA THR A 231 -11.58 -11.73 19.67
C THR A 231 -12.18 -12.37 20.93
N PRO A 232 -13.44 -12.08 21.31
CA PRO A 232 -14.13 -12.94 22.25
C PRO A 232 -14.51 -14.22 21.51
N LEU A 233 -14.01 -15.34 22.03
CA LEU A 233 -14.47 -16.69 21.68
C LEU A 233 -15.99 -16.74 21.86
N ILE A 234 -16.73 -16.86 20.75
CA ILE A 234 -18.14 -17.22 20.80
C ILE A 234 -18.18 -18.72 21.12
N GLU A 235 -18.49 -19.04 22.37
CA GLU A 235 -18.90 -20.39 22.77
C GLU A 235 -20.21 -20.73 22.03
N VAL A 236 -20.13 -21.67 21.10
CA VAL A 236 -21.28 -22.25 20.41
C VAL A 236 -22.00 -23.16 21.41
N ASN A 237 -23.07 -22.65 22.02
CA ASN A 237 -23.96 -23.45 22.85
C ASN A 237 -24.91 -24.25 21.91
N ILE A 238 -24.60 -25.53 21.71
CA ILE A 238 -25.45 -26.46 20.96
C ILE A 238 -26.54 -26.97 21.91
N GLU A 239 -27.71 -26.32 21.92
CA GLU A 239 -28.91 -26.93 22.49
C GLU A 239 -29.47 -27.98 21.53
N ILE A 240 -29.19 -29.24 21.87
CA ILE A 240 -29.75 -30.41 21.24
C ILE A 240 -31.25 -30.49 21.59
N GLN A 241 -32.11 -30.28 20.60
CA GLN A 241 -33.50 -30.73 20.67
C GLN A 241 -33.53 -32.26 20.84
N LYS A 242 -33.96 -32.73 22.02
CA LYS A 242 -34.40 -34.12 22.22
C LYS A 242 -35.92 -34.15 22.38
N LYS A 243 -36.54 -34.73 21.36
CA LYS A 243 -37.86 -35.38 21.33
C LYS A 243 -38.29 -35.95 22.70
N LYS A 244 -39.50 -35.61 23.13
CA LYS A 244 -40.54 -36.56 23.53
C LYS A 244 -41.91 -35.89 23.43
#